data_AF-A0AAP0JGV8-F1
#
_entry.id   AF-A0AAP0JGV8-F1
#
_cell.length_a   1.000
_cell.length_b   1.000
_cell.length_c   1.000
_cell.angle_alpha   90.00
_cell.angle_beta   90.00
_cell.angle_gamma   90.00
#
_symmetry.space_group_name_H-M   'P 1'
#
loop_
_entity.id
_entity.type
_entity.pdbx_description
1 polymer ?
#
loop_
_entity_poly.entity_id
_entity_poly.type
_entity_poly.pdbx_seq_one_letter_code
_entity_poly.pdbx_strand_id
1 'polypeptide(L)'
;MEENTTKKYELVFIAGPGASHIVPTVEFAKTLLDTDHRFSITVLTMNSPLFPVPSSYIDSVPEIRFIELTRPDSPPPEMKHSLVGLCEFVDHYKPHSRQVITQLIATELDPNSVSLAALVLDMFTTPMIDIADELGVPSYVYFTSGVALLDVFIQFPAIDSAMETDLKNELTRELEFPSFKNSVPAIALPSVLWTKNTDDYACHLHIGRRIGETKGVIINTFYDLETYAIDSFGSTVPGYPQIYSIGPVLDLAGRVNSGKSKTQHNENIMKWLDEQPNRSVVFLCFGSKGTFEVDQVREIANGLERSRHRFLWSVQGKDKSTPVEELVPEGFVERTVERGMVCGWVPQVAVLGHGSVGCFVSHCGWNSILESFWFGVPILTWPMYAEQHLNAFLLVKELGLSVELKGYDRVSEDDLVKADEVERGVRRFMGGECEEVRKKVDEMKEKSRRALKKGGSSVASIKRLIEDLVQGR
;
A
#
# COMPACT_ATOMS: atom_id res chain seq x y z
N MET A 1 -48.35 -5.73 12.50
CA MET A 1 -46.99 -6.27 12.32
C MET A 1 -46.10 -5.05 12.22
N GLU A 2 -45.52 -4.61 13.32
CA GLU A 2 -44.50 -3.57 13.29
C GLU A 2 -43.29 -4.19 12.59
N GLU A 3 -42.98 -3.70 11.39
CA GLU A 3 -41.65 -3.90 10.82
C GLU A 3 -40.67 -3.31 11.81
N ASN A 4 -39.89 -4.18 12.45
CA ASN A 4 -38.84 -3.78 13.38
C ASN A 4 -37.79 -3.03 12.57
N THR A 5 -37.92 -1.70 12.44
CA THR A 5 -37.02 -0.86 11.64
C THR A 5 -35.63 -0.96 12.24
N THR A 6 -34.80 -1.80 11.61
CA THR A 6 -33.44 -2.04 12.08
C THR A 6 -32.64 -0.77 11.88
N LYS A 7 -32.14 -0.18 12.97
CA LYS A 7 -31.30 1.03 12.96
C LYS A 7 -30.15 0.87 11.95
N LYS A 8 -29.98 1.85 11.07
CA LYS A 8 -28.93 1.91 10.07
C LYS A 8 -27.77 2.78 10.56
N TYR A 9 -26.58 2.53 10.03
CA TYR A 9 -25.34 3.18 10.42
C TYR A 9 -24.65 3.74 9.17
N GLU A 10 -24.42 5.04 9.13
CA GLU A 10 -23.61 5.66 8.08
C GLU A 10 -22.14 5.67 8.51
N LEU A 11 -21.23 5.32 7.61
CA LEU A 11 -19.79 5.53 7.77
C LEU A 11 -19.31 6.48 6.68
N VAL A 12 -18.58 7.51 7.06
CA VAL A 12 -17.92 8.39 6.09
C VAL A 12 -16.44 8.11 6.07
N PHE A 13 -15.96 7.66 4.91
CA PHE A 13 -14.56 7.41 4.65
C PHE A 13 -13.93 8.63 3.99
N ILE A 14 -12.73 9.01 4.44
CA ILE A 14 -11.93 10.06 3.81
C ILE A 14 -10.67 9.41 3.27
N ALA A 15 -10.67 9.15 1.95
CA ALA A 15 -9.62 8.39 1.31
C ALA A 15 -8.36 9.24 1.11
N GLY A 16 -7.19 8.62 1.34
CA GLY A 16 -5.90 9.22 1.05
C GLY A 16 -5.71 9.41 -0.46
N PRO A 17 -4.99 10.45 -0.91
CA PRO A 17 -4.73 10.65 -2.33
C PRO A 17 -3.92 9.50 -2.96
N GLY A 18 -4.37 9.05 -4.14
CA GLY A 18 -3.65 8.09 -4.98
C GLY A 18 -4.19 6.67 -4.91
N ALA A 19 -3.99 5.92 -6.00
CA ALA A 19 -4.59 4.58 -6.17
C ALA A 19 -4.18 3.59 -5.06
N SER A 20 -2.95 3.67 -4.53
CA SER A 20 -2.48 2.80 -3.44
C SER A 20 -3.19 3.02 -2.11
N HIS A 21 -3.93 4.13 -1.96
CA HIS A 21 -4.73 4.45 -0.77
C HIS A 21 -6.23 4.27 -1.06
N ILE A 22 -6.71 4.79 -2.19
CA ILE A 22 -8.14 4.76 -2.54
C ILE A 22 -8.63 3.32 -2.76
N VAL A 23 -7.89 2.50 -3.50
CA VAL A 23 -8.31 1.13 -3.84
C VAL A 23 -8.50 0.26 -2.60
N PRO A 24 -7.52 0.11 -1.70
CA PRO A 24 -7.73 -0.68 -0.48
C PRO A 24 -8.79 -0.06 0.45
N THR A 25 -9.01 1.25 0.41
CA THR A 25 -10.09 1.90 1.17
C THR A 25 -11.46 1.45 0.66
N VAL A 26 -11.67 1.46 -0.65
CA VAL A 26 -12.92 1.04 -1.28
C VAL A 26 -13.16 -0.46 -1.14
N GLU A 27 -12.13 -1.30 -1.29
CA GLU A 27 -12.27 -2.75 -1.07
C GLU A 27 -12.59 -3.08 0.40
N PHE A 28 -12.07 -2.32 1.35
CA PHE A 28 -12.47 -2.46 2.75
C PHE A 28 -13.93 -2.03 2.98
N ALA A 29 -14.35 -0.88 2.42
CA ALA A 29 -15.73 -0.44 2.49
C ALA A 29 -16.71 -1.48 1.91
N LYS A 30 -16.38 -2.11 0.77
CA LYS A 30 -17.17 -3.22 0.21
C LYS A 30 -17.24 -4.41 1.17
N THR A 31 -16.12 -4.76 1.79
CA THR A 31 -16.08 -5.84 2.78
C THR A 31 -17.04 -5.58 3.95
N LEU A 32 -17.16 -4.33 4.42
CA LEU A 32 -18.13 -3.97 5.46
C LEU A 32 -19.58 -4.13 4.99
N LEU A 33 -19.91 -3.62 3.79
CA LEU A 33 -21.25 -3.71 3.20
C LEU A 33 -21.69 -5.17 2.97
N ASP A 34 -20.75 -6.02 2.52
CA ASP A 34 -20.97 -7.45 2.31
C ASP A 34 -21.15 -8.21 3.63
N THR A 35 -20.56 -7.71 4.72
CA THR A 35 -20.59 -8.37 6.03
C THR A 35 -21.80 -7.96 6.87
N ASP A 36 -22.23 -6.70 6.81
CA ASP A 36 -23.35 -6.18 7.61
C ASP A 36 -24.19 -5.16 6.85
N HIS A 37 -25.39 -5.58 6.46
CA HIS A 37 -26.35 -4.78 5.70
C HIS A 37 -26.95 -3.61 6.47
N ARG A 38 -26.58 -3.39 7.74
CA ARG A 38 -26.98 -2.19 8.49
C ARG A 38 -26.17 -0.96 8.09
N PHE A 39 -25.01 -1.13 7.44
CA PHE A 39 -24.19 -0.01 7.01
C PHE A 39 -24.64 0.58 5.67
N SER A 40 -24.46 1.89 5.57
CA SER A 40 -24.30 2.65 4.34
C SER A 40 -22.97 3.40 4.41
N ILE A 41 -22.31 3.57 3.26
CA ILE A 41 -20.96 4.13 3.20
C ILE A 41 -20.87 5.23 2.16
N THR A 42 -20.34 6.38 2.60
CA THR A 42 -19.92 7.48 1.75
C THR A 42 -18.40 7.59 1.75
N VAL A 43 -17.76 7.63 0.58
CA VAL A 43 -16.32 7.84 0.42
C VAL A 43 -16.08 9.23 -0.17
N LEU A 44 -15.38 10.07 0.60
CA LEU A 44 -14.88 11.36 0.15
C LEU A 44 -13.52 11.18 -0.53
N THR A 45 -13.38 11.71 -1.74
CA THR A 45 -12.14 11.61 -2.52
C THR A 45 -11.57 12.98 -2.85
N MET A 46 -10.25 13.09 -2.81
CA MET A 46 -9.51 14.30 -3.22
C MET A 46 -8.82 14.03 -4.56
N ASN A 47 -9.17 14.81 -5.58
CA ASN A 47 -8.61 14.65 -6.91
C ASN A 47 -7.48 15.65 -7.18
N SER A 48 -6.42 15.17 -7.85
CA SER A 48 -5.26 15.98 -8.21
C SER A 48 -4.58 15.39 -9.45
N PRO A 49 -3.98 16.20 -10.34
CA PRO A 49 -3.16 15.68 -11.43
C PRO A 49 -2.04 14.73 -10.99
N LEU A 50 -1.49 14.91 -9.77
CA LEU A 50 -0.43 14.06 -9.22
C LEU A 50 -0.94 12.74 -8.60
N PHE A 51 -2.24 12.71 -8.29
CA PHE A 51 -2.93 11.61 -7.63
C PHE A 51 -4.34 11.48 -8.23
N PRO A 52 -4.44 11.15 -9.53
CA PRO A 52 -5.74 11.08 -10.18
C PRO A 52 -6.56 9.99 -9.51
N VAL A 53 -7.79 10.33 -9.20
CA VAL A 53 -8.77 9.35 -8.70
C VAL A 53 -9.06 8.36 -9.85
N PRO A 54 -9.02 7.05 -9.61
CA PRO A 54 -9.31 6.07 -10.66
C PRO A 54 -10.82 6.01 -10.94
N SER A 55 -11.34 6.95 -11.75
CA SER A 55 -12.77 7.09 -12.02
C SER A 55 -13.43 5.79 -12.50
N SER A 56 -12.79 5.06 -13.43
CA SER A 56 -13.29 3.76 -13.91
C SER A 56 -13.47 2.73 -12.79
N TYR A 57 -12.64 2.80 -11.75
CA TYR A 57 -12.72 1.92 -10.60
C TYR A 57 -13.86 2.35 -9.67
N ILE A 58 -13.99 3.65 -9.39
CA ILE A 58 -15.10 4.20 -8.61
C ILE A 58 -16.46 3.88 -9.25
N ASP A 59 -16.59 4.12 -10.57
CA ASP A 59 -17.81 3.85 -11.33
C ASP A 59 -18.18 2.35 -11.33
N SER A 60 -17.23 1.47 -11.03
CA SER A 60 -17.45 0.02 -10.96
C SER A 60 -18.03 -0.48 -9.63
N VAL A 61 -18.22 0.41 -8.65
CA VAL A 61 -18.71 0.07 -7.29
C VAL A 61 -19.94 0.92 -6.93
N PRO A 62 -21.11 0.65 -7.55
CA PRO A 62 -22.32 1.47 -7.37
C PRO A 62 -22.94 1.39 -5.97
N GLU A 63 -22.53 0.41 -5.15
CA GLU A 63 -23.03 0.22 -3.78
C GLU A 63 -22.47 1.27 -2.79
N ILE A 64 -21.37 1.93 -3.15
CA ILE A 64 -20.73 2.97 -2.34
C ILE A 64 -21.06 4.33 -2.93
N ARG A 65 -21.43 5.28 -2.08
CA ARG A 65 -21.60 6.66 -2.49
C ARG A 65 -20.23 7.35 -2.54
N PHE A 66 -19.86 7.91 -3.68
CA PHE A 66 -18.65 8.71 -3.81
C PHE A 66 -19.00 10.19 -3.89
N ILE A 67 -18.25 11.02 -3.16
CA ILE A 67 -18.31 12.47 -3.26
C ILE A 67 -16.89 12.98 -3.51
N GLU A 68 -16.66 13.49 -4.72
CA GLU A 68 -15.42 14.21 -5.03
C GLU A 68 -15.46 15.58 -4.37
N LEU A 69 -14.47 15.85 -3.51
CA LEU A 69 -14.37 17.15 -2.86
C LEU A 69 -13.93 18.20 -3.87
N THR A 70 -14.70 19.29 -3.96
CA THR A 70 -14.38 20.40 -4.87
C THR A 70 -13.02 20.99 -4.50
N ARG A 71 -12.15 21.13 -5.51
CA ARG A 71 -10.87 21.81 -5.36
C ARG A 71 -11.11 23.26 -4.93
N PRO A 72 -10.40 23.80 -3.94
CA PRO A 72 -10.54 25.22 -3.61
C PRO A 72 -10.02 26.10 -4.76
N ASP A 73 -10.60 27.30 -4.93
CA ASP A 73 -10.28 28.25 -6.01
C ASP A 73 -8.85 28.83 -5.95
N SER A 74 -8.01 28.37 -5.01
CA SER A 74 -6.59 28.70 -4.94
C SER A 74 -5.78 27.48 -5.36
N PRO A 75 -4.80 27.60 -6.29
CA PRO A 75 -3.89 26.50 -6.50
C PRO A 75 -3.23 26.21 -5.14
N PRO A 76 -3.30 24.97 -4.62
CA PRO A 76 -2.40 24.61 -3.53
C PRO A 76 -0.97 24.97 -3.95
N PRO A 77 -0.09 25.36 -3.01
CA PRO A 77 1.33 25.52 -3.32
C PRO A 77 1.79 24.34 -4.18
N GLU A 78 2.62 24.59 -5.21
CA GLU A 78 3.13 23.52 -6.07
C GLU A 78 3.46 22.30 -5.23
N MET A 79 2.64 21.25 -5.36
CA MET A 79 2.71 20.10 -4.48
C MET A 79 4.05 19.42 -4.73
N LYS A 80 4.95 19.56 -3.75
CA LYS A 80 6.26 18.92 -3.77
C LYS A 80 6.05 17.42 -3.58
N HIS A 81 6.95 16.61 -4.15
CA HIS A 81 7.02 15.17 -3.89
C HIS A 81 7.55 14.90 -2.47
N SER A 82 6.87 15.42 -1.46
CA SER A 82 7.24 15.36 -0.04
C SER A 82 6.02 15.02 0.82
N LEU A 83 6.28 14.56 2.05
CA LEU A 83 5.23 14.19 2.99
C LEU A 83 4.47 15.44 3.46
N VAL A 84 5.17 16.52 3.79
CA VAL A 84 4.54 17.79 4.20
C VAL A 84 3.63 18.35 3.10
N GLY A 85 4.04 18.27 1.84
CA GLY A 85 3.21 18.74 0.72
C GLY A 85 1.92 17.93 0.57
N LEU A 86 1.95 16.63 0.88
CA LEU A 86 0.75 15.80 0.97
C LEU A 86 -0.13 16.21 2.17
N CYS A 87 0.48 16.45 3.34
CA CYS A 87 -0.22 16.91 4.54
C CYS A 87 -0.94 18.25 4.30
N GLU A 88 -0.24 19.23 3.73
CA GLU A 88 -0.78 20.55 3.37
C GLU A 88 -1.92 20.45 2.35
N PHE A 89 -1.76 19.59 1.34
CA PHE A 89 -2.82 19.34 0.37
C PHE A 89 -4.08 18.80 1.04
N VAL A 90 -3.94 17.79 1.90
CA VAL A 90 -5.06 17.21 2.64
C VAL A 90 -5.72 18.24 3.57
N ASP A 91 -4.93 19.03 4.29
CA ASP A 91 -5.44 20.06 5.21
C ASP A 91 -6.25 21.14 4.45
N HIS A 92 -5.86 21.45 3.21
CA HIS A 92 -6.60 22.36 2.33
C HIS A 92 -8.03 21.88 2.01
N TYR A 93 -8.27 20.57 2.03
CA TYR A 93 -9.60 19.97 1.85
C TYR A 93 -10.42 19.87 3.13
N LYS A 94 -9.86 20.21 4.30
CA LYS A 94 -10.55 20.09 5.59
C LYS A 94 -11.83 20.92 5.69
N PRO A 95 -11.87 22.21 5.27
CA PRO A 95 -13.11 22.98 5.30
C PRO A 95 -14.22 22.38 4.40
N HIS A 96 -13.84 21.86 3.23
CA HIS A 96 -14.76 21.24 2.28
C HIS A 96 -15.29 19.89 2.78
N SER A 97 -14.41 19.07 3.37
CA SER A 97 -14.79 17.82 4.03
C SER A 97 -15.80 18.09 5.14
N ARG A 98 -15.54 19.09 6.00
CA ARG A 98 -16.47 19.53 7.05
C ARG A 98 -17.82 19.93 6.47
N GLN A 99 -17.84 20.75 5.42
CA GLN A 99 -19.07 21.20 4.80
C GLN A 99 -19.90 20.02 4.27
N VAL A 100 -19.27 19.09 3.53
CA VAL A 100 -19.94 17.93 2.95
C VAL A 100 -20.49 17.01 4.04
N ILE A 101 -19.71 16.72 5.09
CA ILE A 101 -20.14 15.84 6.18
C ILE A 101 -21.31 16.47 6.95
N THR A 102 -21.23 17.76 7.30
CA THR A 102 -22.31 18.47 7.98
C THR A 102 -23.59 18.50 7.14
N GLN A 103 -23.45 18.72 5.83
CA GLN A 103 -24.59 18.69 4.90
C GLN A 103 -25.23 17.30 4.83
N LEU A 104 -24.40 16.24 4.72
CA LEU A 104 -24.87 14.85 4.70
C LEU A 104 -25.69 14.54 5.95
N ILE A 105 -25.17 14.90 7.14
CA ILE A 105 -25.87 14.71 8.42
C ILE A 105 -27.18 15.51 8.44
N ALA A 106 -27.16 16.77 8.00
CA ALA A 106 -28.31 17.67 8.15
C ALA A 106 -29.47 17.36 7.18
N THR A 107 -29.18 16.89 5.96
CA THR A 107 -30.21 16.75 4.93
C THR A 107 -30.52 15.33 4.50
N GLU A 108 -29.62 14.38 4.75
CA GLU A 108 -29.73 13.05 4.13
C GLU A 108 -29.83 11.92 5.14
N LEU A 109 -29.40 12.14 6.37
CA LEU A 109 -29.56 11.17 7.45
C LEU A 109 -30.83 11.49 8.23
N ASP A 110 -31.81 10.57 8.23
CA ASP A 110 -32.94 10.66 9.15
C ASP A 110 -32.45 10.33 10.57
N PRO A 111 -32.45 11.29 11.52
CA PRO A 111 -31.89 11.09 12.85
C PRO A 111 -32.56 9.96 13.65
N ASN A 112 -33.79 9.59 13.28
CA ASN A 112 -34.53 8.54 13.97
C ASN A 112 -34.21 7.13 13.44
N SER A 113 -33.63 7.00 12.24
CA SER A 113 -33.41 5.71 11.58
C SER A 113 -31.97 5.46 11.13
N VAL A 114 -31.18 6.52 10.92
CA VAL A 114 -29.77 6.44 10.49
C VAL A 114 -28.90 7.30 11.41
N SER A 115 -27.85 6.71 11.98
CA SER A 115 -26.84 7.46 12.74
C SER A 115 -25.49 7.41 12.05
N LEU A 116 -24.80 8.55 11.97
CA LEU A 116 -23.38 8.58 11.61
C LEU A 116 -22.59 7.84 12.70
N ALA A 117 -22.04 6.68 12.35
CA ALA A 117 -21.37 5.79 13.29
C ALA A 117 -19.91 6.19 13.53
N ALA A 118 -19.18 6.56 12.49
CA ALA A 118 -17.78 6.97 12.58
C ALA A 118 -17.30 7.69 11.31
N LEU A 119 -16.18 8.42 11.45
CA LEU A 119 -15.33 8.79 10.33
C LEU A 119 -14.17 7.78 10.21
N VAL A 120 -13.94 7.25 9.01
CA VAL A 120 -12.80 6.35 8.73
C VAL A 120 -11.79 7.10 7.86
N LEU A 121 -10.61 7.36 8.41
CA LEU A 121 -9.62 8.29 7.88
C LEU A 121 -8.41 7.50 7.36
N ASP A 122 -7.99 7.72 6.13
CA ASP A 122 -6.67 7.26 5.70
C ASP A 122 -5.55 7.82 6.61
N MET A 123 -4.43 7.10 6.74
CA MET A 123 -3.28 7.49 7.58
C MET A 123 -2.73 8.91 7.32
N PHE A 124 -2.94 9.47 6.13
CA PHE A 124 -2.54 10.86 5.81
C PHE A 124 -3.65 11.89 5.98
N THR A 125 -4.87 11.46 6.33
CA THR A 125 -6.06 12.31 6.55
C THR A 125 -6.37 12.56 8.02
N THR A 126 -5.38 12.38 8.89
CA THR A 126 -5.48 12.66 10.32
C THR A 126 -5.88 14.10 10.69
N PRO A 127 -5.67 15.17 9.87
CA PRO A 127 -6.24 16.48 10.17
C PRO A 127 -7.78 16.49 10.28
N MET A 128 -8.45 15.48 9.71
CA MET A 128 -9.91 15.34 9.74
C MET A 128 -10.44 14.77 11.06
N ILE A 129 -9.58 14.32 11.97
CA ILE A 129 -9.97 13.92 13.34
C ILE A 129 -10.70 15.07 14.02
N ASP A 130 -10.22 16.31 13.84
CA ASP A 130 -10.88 17.50 14.42
C ASP A 130 -12.34 17.65 13.95
N ILE A 131 -12.68 17.22 12.73
CA ILE A 131 -14.07 17.23 12.24
C ILE A 131 -14.89 16.20 13.00
N ALA A 132 -14.33 15.01 13.27
CA ALA A 132 -15.00 13.99 14.05
C ALA A 132 -15.30 14.49 15.48
N ASP A 133 -14.32 15.14 16.11
CA ASP A 133 -14.43 15.71 17.46
C ASP A 133 -15.47 16.84 17.52
N GLU A 134 -15.47 17.76 16.55
CA GLU A 134 -16.46 18.84 16.41
C GLU A 134 -17.89 18.29 16.31
N LEU A 135 -18.07 17.14 15.64
CA LEU A 135 -19.36 16.48 15.44
C LEU A 135 -19.72 15.50 16.57
N GLY A 136 -18.81 15.23 17.51
CA GLY A 136 -18.99 14.26 18.58
C GLY A 136 -19.11 12.81 18.10
N VAL A 137 -18.49 12.47 16.96
CA VAL A 137 -18.49 11.09 16.39
C VAL A 137 -17.08 10.48 16.47
N PRO A 138 -16.96 9.16 16.64
CA PRO A 138 -15.64 8.54 16.72
C PRO A 138 -14.92 8.58 15.37
N SER A 139 -13.59 8.75 15.41
CA SER A 139 -12.71 8.59 14.26
C SER A 139 -11.92 7.29 14.35
N TYR A 140 -11.69 6.64 13.22
CA TYR A 140 -10.85 5.46 13.06
C TYR A 140 -9.83 5.72 11.97
N VAL A 141 -8.58 5.28 12.13
CA VAL A 141 -7.59 5.36 11.05
C VAL A 141 -7.61 4.06 10.24
N TYR A 142 -7.74 4.14 8.92
CA TYR A 142 -7.38 3.09 7.99
C TYR A 142 -5.91 3.24 7.57
N PHE A 143 -5.07 2.35 8.09
CA PHE A 143 -3.65 2.31 7.85
C PHE A 143 -3.35 1.36 6.68
N THR A 144 -2.97 1.93 5.54
CA THR A 144 -2.79 1.21 4.26
C THR A 144 -1.44 0.48 4.15
N SER A 145 -0.69 0.39 5.25
CA SER A 145 0.58 -0.32 5.37
C SER A 145 0.53 -1.35 6.50
N GLY A 146 1.68 -1.95 6.87
CA GLY A 146 1.78 -2.96 7.93
C GLY A 146 1.87 -2.39 9.35
N VAL A 147 1.71 -3.26 10.35
CA VAL A 147 1.92 -2.94 11.78
C VAL A 147 3.35 -2.50 12.04
N ALA A 148 4.31 -3.10 11.34
CA ALA A 148 5.72 -2.72 11.40
C ALA A 148 5.96 -1.21 11.14
N LEU A 149 5.29 -0.63 10.13
CA LEU A 149 5.38 0.81 9.89
C LEU A 149 4.57 1.62 10.91
N LEU A 150 3.40 1.12 11.33
CA LEU A 150 2.62 1.79 12.37
C LEU A 150 3.46 1.98 13.64
N ASP A 151 4.14 0.94 14.09
CA ASP A 151 5.01 1.02 15.27
C ASP A 151 6.11 2.08 15.11
N VAL A 152 6.68 2.22 13.91
CA VAL A 152 7.61 3.34 13.63
C VAL A 152 6.91 4.68 13.86
N PHE A 153 5.73 4.94 13.29
CA PHE A 153 5.01 6.20 13.53
C PHE A 153 4.76 6.47 15.02
N ILE A 154 4.52 5.43 15.83
CA ILE A 154 4.12 5.58 17.22
C ILE A 154 5.30 5.70 18.18
N GLN A 155 6.36 4.92 17.97
CA GLN A 155 7.55 4.97 18.84
C GLN A 155 8.47 6.13 18.49
N PHE A 156 8.50 6.57 17.23
CA PHE A 156 9.50 7.53 16.79
C PHE A 156 9.47 8.88 17.52
N PRO A 157 8.31 9.43 17.95
CA PRO A 157 8.30 10.62 18.82
C PRO A 157 9.08 10.47 20.13
N ALA A 158 9.05 9.28 20.75
CA ALA A 158 9.83 9.01 21.96
C ALA A 158 11.32 8.82 21.65
N ILE A 159 11.62 8.12 20.56
CA ILE A 159 12.99 7.93 20.05
C ILE A 159 13.61 9.29 19.69
N ASP A 160 12.89 10.15 18.97
CA ASP A 160 13.28 11.51 18.62
C ASP A 160 13.66 12.33 19.86
N SER A 161 12.85 12.26 20.91
CA SER A 161 13.08 12.98 22.17
C SER A 161 14.35 12.50 22.90
N ALA A 162 14.74 11.24 22.71
CA ALA A 162 15.95 10.65 23.29
C ALA A 162 17.20 10.82 22.39
N MET A 163 17.03 11.23 21.13
CA MET A 163 18.11 11.39 20.17
C MET A 163 18.60 12.83 20.07
N GLU A 164 19.89 13.04 20.34
CA GLU A 164 20.54 14.36 20.22
C GLU A 164 20.84 14.75 18.77
N THR A 165 21.20 13.78 17.93
CA THR A 165 21.64 13.97 16.54
C THR A 165 20.65 13.36 15.55
N ASP A 166 20.70 13.82 14.30
CA ASP A 166 19.95 13.20 13.20
C ASP A 166 20.58 11.87 12.74
N LEU A 167 19.82 11.08 11.98
CA LEU A 167 20.28 9.77 11.50
C LEU A 167 21.06 9.85 10.19
N LYS A 168 21.05 11.01 9.51
CA LYS A 168 21.59 11.16 8.16
C LYS A 168 23.06 10.75 8.06
N ASN A 169 23.83 11.00 9.12
CA ASN A 169 25.25 10.63 9.19
C ASN A 169 25.51 9.31 9.93
N GLU A 170 24.47 8.65 10.45
CA GLU A 170 24.54 7.42 11.23
C GLU A 170 23.57 6.37 10.69
N LEU A 171 23.49 6.19 9.36
CA LEU A 171 22.48 5.32 8.74
C LEU A 171 22.66 3.82 9.06
N THR A 172 23.81 3.42 9.60
CA THR A 172 24.04 2.07 10.14
C THR A 172 23.63 1.92 11.61
N ARG A 173 23.17 2.99 12.26
CA ARG A 173 22.68 2.95 13.63
C ARG A 173 21.46 2.05 13.72
N GLU A 174 21.54 1.10 14.64
CA GLU A 174 20.48 0.16 14.95
C GLU A 174 19.51 0.77 15.96
N LEU A 175 18.21 0.68 15.67
CA LEU A 175 17.11 1.23 16.48
C LEU A 175 16.17 0.10 16.90
N GLU A 176 15.74 0.14 18.15
CA GLU A 176 14.82 -0.86 18.71
C GLU A 176 13.37 -0.42 18.56
N PHE A 177 12.53 -1.31 18.04
CA PHE A 177 11.09 -1.13 17.92
C PHE A 177 10.39 -2.38 18.45
N PRO A 178 9.36 -2.26 19.32
CA PRO A 178 8.66 -3.41 19.89
C PRO A 178 8.15 -4.44 18.87
N SER A 179 7.77 -3.98 17.68
CA SER A 179 7.20 -4.82 16.62
C SER A 179 8.24 -5.60 15.81
N PHE A 180 9.54 -5.44 16.11
CA PHE A 180 10.62 -6.13 15.41
C PHE A 180 11.41 -7.02 16.38
N LYS A 181 11.87 -8.19 15.92
CA LYS A 181 12.76 -9.06 16.71
C LYS A 181 14.21 -8.63 16.58
N ASN A 182 14.58 -8.13 15.42
CA ASN A 182 15.91 -7.61 15.14
C ASN A 182 15.86 -6.08 15.23
N SER A 183 16.98 -5.50 15.66
CA SER A 183 17.18 -4.06 15.58
C SER A 183 17.05 -3.60 14.12
N VAL A 184 16.43 -2.44 13.91
CA VAL A 184 16.16 -1.86 12.60
C VAL A 184 17.23 -0.82 12.31
N PRO A 185 18.04 -0.99 11.25
CA PRO A 185 19.05 0.02 10.91
C PRO A 185 18.35 1.27 10.39
N ALA A 186 18.88 2.45 10.69
CA ALA A 186 18.33 3.72 10.26
C ALA A 186 18.17 3.83 8.73
N ILE A 187 19.05 3.17 7.96
CA ILE A 187 18.94 3.05 6.50
C ILE A 187 17.74 2.23 6.03
N ALA A 188 17.03 1.50 6.88
CA ALA A 188 15.78 0.82 6.52
C ALA A 188 14.55 1.73 6.75
N LEU A 189 14.66 2.73 7.62
CA LEU A 189 13.55 3.64 7.93
C LEU A 189 13.16 4.52 6.73
N PRO A 190 11.91 5.05 6.72
CA PRO A 190 11.52 6.10 5.78
C PRO A 190 12.52 7.27 5.81
N SER A 191 12.98 7.74 4.64
CA SER A 191 14.04 8.76 4.56
C SER A 191 13.65 10.11 5.18
N VAL A 192 12.34 10.38 5.30
CA VAL A 192 11.80 11.53 6.03
C VAL A 192 12.26 11.57 7.49
N LEU A 193 12.67 10.44 8.06
CA LEU A 193 13.16 10.33 9.44
C LEU A 193 14.68 10.56 9.57
N TRP A 194 15.40 10.73 8.47
CA TRP A 194 16.86 10.82 8.52
C TRP A 194 17.37 12.17 8.99
N THR A 195 16.68 13.25 8.63
CA THR A 195 17.10 14.62 8.94
C THR A 195 16.10 15.27 9.88
N LYS A 196 16.52 15.49 11.14
CA LYS A 196 15.71 16.16 12.15
C LYS A 196 15.35 17.58 11.72
N ASN A 197 14.25 18.11 12.25
CA ASN A 197 13.78 19.49 12.07
C ASN A 197 13.48 19.90 10.62
N THR A 198 13.33 18.94 9.70
CA THR A 198 12.72 19.21 8.39
C THR A 198 11.21 19.16 8.51
N ASP A 199 10.50 19.80 7.58
CA ASP A 199 9.03 19.81 7.59
C ASP A 199 8.44 18.40 7.39
N ASP A 200 9.08 17.55 6.57
CA ASP A 200 8.68 16.16 6.39
C ASP A 200 8.85 15.33 7.67
N TYR A 201 9.97 15.53 8.38
CA TYR A 201 10.23 14.91 9.68
C TYR A 201 9.16 15.31 10.70
N ALA A 202 8.85 16.61 10.78
CA ALA A 202 7.82 17.12 11.66
C ALA A 202 6.42 16.59 11.29
N CYS A 203 6.06 16.50 9.99
CA CYS A 203 4.78 15.92 9.59
C CYS A 203 4.69 14.43 9.97
N HIS A 204 5.76 13.65 9.82
CA HIS A 204 5.76 12.24 10.25
C HIS A 204 5.47 12.10 11.75
N LEU A 205 6.19 12.86 12.59
CA LEU A 205 5.96 12.88 14.04
C LEU A 205 4.54 13.32 14.40
N HIS A 206 4.02 14.32 13.68
CA HIS A 206 2.66 14.81 13.89
C HIS A 206 1.61 13.75 13.57
N ILE A 207 1.72 13.09 12.41
CA ILE A 207 0.81 12.00 12.01
C ILE A 207 0.80 10.90 13.07
N GLY A 208 1.99 10.46 13.53
CA GLY A 208 2.08 9.41 14.56
C GLY A 208 1.33 9.75 15.84
N ARG A 209 1.43 11.00 16.32
CA ARG A 209 0.66 11.48 17.48
C ARG A 209 -0.84 11.48 17.21
N ARG A 210 -1.26 12.02 16.05
CA ARG A 210 -2.69 12.11 15.69
C ARG A 210 -3.35 10.73 15.56
N ILE A 211 -2.67 9.72 15.03
CA ILE A 211 -3.24 8.36 14.94
C ILE A 211 -3.61 7.83 16.35
N GLY A 212 -2.78 8.13 17.36
CA GLY A 212 -3.04 7.73 18.75
C GLY A 212 -4.27 8.38 19.41
N GLU A 213 -4.86 9.40 18.80
CA GLU A 213 -6.08 10.07 19.30
C GLU A 213 -7.38 9.38 18.82
N THR A 214 -7.27 8.49 17.83
CA THR A 214 -8.45 7.82 17.25
C THR A 214 -9.00 6.70 18.13
N LYS A 215 -10.22 6.23 17.85
CA LYS A 215 -10.83 5.12 18.59
C LYS A 215 -10.22 3.76 18.25
N GLY A 216 -9.66 3.63 17.04
CA GLY A 216 -9.05 2.40 16.60
C GLY A 216 -8.30 2.56 15.29
N VAL A 217 -7.34 1.67 15.07
CA VAL A 217 -6.53 1.62 13.86
C VAL A 217 -6.84 0.34 13.09
N ILE A 218 -7.41 0.49 11.91
CA ILE A 218 -7.76 -0.59 10.99
C ILE A 218 -6.59 -0.77 10.03
N ILE A 219 -5.99 -1.95 9.98
CA ILE A 219 -4.73 -2.18 9.27
C ILE A 219 -4.94 -3.23 8.19
N ASN A 220 -4.49 -2.94 6.97
CA ASN A 220 -4.51 -3.88 5.86
C ASN A 220 -3.40 -4.94 6.01
N THR A 221 -3.53 -5.80 7.02
CA THR A 221 -2.63 -6.93 7.29
C THR A 221 -3.44 -8.08 7.90
N PHE A 222 -2.84 -9.27 8.01
CA PHE A 222 -3.46 -10.42 8.66
C PHE A 222 -2.54 -11.02 9.72
N TYR A 223 -3.15 -11.62 10.75
CA TYR A 223 -2.44 -12.09 11.95
C TYR A 223 -1.21 -12.97 11.65
N ASP A 224 -1.34 -13.93 10.72
CA ASP A 224 -0.25 -14.86 10.38
C ASP A 224 0.95 -14.21 9.67
N LEU A 225 0.78 -13.02 9.07
CA LEU A 225 1.87 -12.29 8.39
C LEU A 225 2.71 -11.50 9.39
N GLU A 226 2.05 -10.83 10.33
CA GLU A 226 2.67 -9.91 11.29
C GLU A 226 2.43 -10.37 12.74
N THR A 227 2.47 -11.68 13.00
CA THR A 227 2.13 -12.26 14.32
C THR A 227 2.91 -11.61 15.47
N TYR A 228 4.23 -11.53 15.32
CA TYR A 228 5.10 -10.95 16.34
C TYR A 228 4.79 -9.45 16.55
N ALA A 229 4.66 -8.68 15.47
CA ALA A 229 4.35 -7.27 15.55
C ALA A 229 3.01 -7.01 16.25
N ILE A 230 1.96 -7.75 15.88
CA ILE A 230 0.62 -7.61 16.47
C ILE A 230 0.63 -7.96 17.97
N ASP A 231 1.28 -9.06 18.35
CA ASP A 231 1.33 -9.52 19.75
C ASP A 231 2.16 -8.57 20.62
N SER A 232 3.30 -8.09 20.11
CA SER A 232 4.17 -7.16 20.84
C SER A 232 3.55 -5.77 21.00
N PHE A 233 2.89 -5.25 19.95
CA PHE A 233 2.33 -3.89 19.95
C PHE A 233 1.32 -3.68 21.08
N GLY A 234 0.35 -4.59 21.25
CA GLY A 234 -0.67 -4.50 22.29
C GLY A 234 -0.12 -4.56 23.73
N SER A 235 1.06 -5.13 23.93
CA SER A 235 1.70 -5.23 25.25
C SER A 235 2.56 -4.01 25.61
N THR A 236 3.02 -3.24 24.62
CA THR A 236 4.13 -2.28 24.79
C THR A 236 3.68 -0.82 24.74
N VAL A 237 2.48 -0.53 24.22
CA VAL A 237 1.93 0.85 24.15
C VAL A 237 0.64 0.96 24.97
N PRO A 238 0.72 1.05 26.32
CA PRO A 238 -0.45 1.16 27.17
C PRO A 238 -1.34 2.35 26.78
N GLY A 239 -2.64 2.09 26.62
CA GLY A 239 -3.62 3.13 26.28
C GLY A 239 -3.67 3.51 24.80
N TYR A 240 -2.88 2.86 23.95
CA TYR A 240 -2.97 3.06 22.50
C TYR A 240 -4.28 2.47 21.93
N PRO A 241 -4.85 3.07 20.86
CA PRO A 241 -6.07 2.57 20.25
C PRO A 241 -6.00 1.11 19.81
N GLN A 242 -7.15 0.43 19.85
CA GLN A 242 -7.25 -0.97 19.42
C GLN A 242 -6.86 -1.10 17.94
N ILE A 243 -6.00 -2.07 17.64
CA ILE A 243 -5.66 -2.42 16.26
C ILE A 243 -6.56 -3.53 15.71
N TYR A 244 -7.01 -3.39 14.46
CA TYR A 244 -7.83 -4.36 13.74
C TYR A 244 -7.10 -4.82 12.48
N SER A 245 -6.55 -6.03 12.49
CA SER A 245 -5.94 -6.64 11.31
C SER A 245 -7.02 -7.30 10.44
N ILE A 246 -7.37 -6.64 9.34
CA ILE A 246 -8.54 -7.01 8.51
C ILE A 246 -8.18 -7.62 7.15
N GLY A 247 -6.89 -7.67 6.82
CA GLY A 247 -6.38 -7.99 5.51
C GLY A 247 -6.31 -9.49 5.18
N PRO A 248 -5.74 -9.85 4.02
CA PRO A 248 -5.38 -8.91 2.96
C PRO A 248 -6.63 -8.36 2.25
N VAL A 249 -6.73 -7.03 2.15
CA VAL A 249 -7.78 -6.31 1.41
C VAL A 249 -7.21 -5.96 0.03
N LEU A 250 -7.75 -6.58 -1.03
CA LEU A 250 -7.19 -6.55 -2.39
C LEU A 250 -8.29 -6.40 -3.45
N ASP A 251 -8.01 -5.65 -4.53
CA ASP A 251 -8.86 -5.65 -5.74
C ASP A 251 -8.50 -6.85 -6.62
N LEU A 252 -9.01 -8.03 -6.25
CA LEU A 252 -8.72 -9.28 -6.96
C LEU A 252 -9.23 -9.32 -8.41
N ALA A 253 -10.16 -8.43 -8.77
CA ALA A 253 -10.66 -8.34 -10.14
C ALA A 253 -9.81 -7.40 -11.02
N GLY A 254 -8.82 -6.69 -10.45
CA GLY A 254 -7.94 -5.79 -11.20
C GLY A 254 -8.71 -4.70 -11.97
N ARG A 255 -9.72 -4.11 -11.33
CA ARG A 255 -10.62 -3.10 -11.91
C ARG A 255 -9.93 -1.76 -12.10
N VAL A 256 -8.83 -1.52 -11.41
CA VAL A 256 -7.98 -0.35 -11.63
C VAL A 256 -7.51 -0.33 -13.08
N ASN A 257 -8.00 0.63 -13.87
CA ASN A 257 -7.73 0.82 -15.30
C ASN A 257 -8.39 -0.17 -16.29
N SER A 258 -9.57 -0.75 -16.00
CA SER A 258 -10.28 -1.70 -16.87
C SER A 258 -10.97 -1.13 -18.13
N GLY A 259 -10.47 -0.05 -18.74
CA GLY A 259 -11.07 0.56 -19.94
C GLY A 259 -10.98 -0.33 -21.20
N LYS A 260 -11.93 -0.21 -22.14
CA LYS A 260 -12.06 -1.08 -23.34
C LYS A 260 -10.79 -1.27 -24.18
N SER A 261 -9.98 -0.21 -24.36
CA SER A 261 -8.70 -0.28 -25.09
C SER A 261 -7.62 -1.08 -24.33
N LYS A 262 -7.68 -1.08 -22.99
CA LYS A 262 -6.75 -1.81 -22.13
C LYS A 262 -7.11 -3.29 -22.00
N THR A 263 -8.36 -3.69 -22.31
CA THR A 263 -8.77 -5.10 -22.32
C THR A 263 -7.95 -5.92 -23.32
N GLN A 264 -7.76 -5.43 -24.56
CA GLN A 264 -6.98 -6.14 -25.57
C GLN A 264 -5.49 -6.23 -25.21
N HIS A 265 -4.92 -5.15 -24.67
CA HIS A 265 -3.54 -5.15 -24.17
C HIS A 265 -3.34 -6.16 -23.04
N ASN A 266 -4.28 -6.20 -22.09
CA ASN A 266 -4.25 -7.17 -20.99
C ASN A 266 -4.38 -8.60 -21.51
N GLU A 267 -5.29 -8.85 -22.46
CA GLU A 267 -5.41 -10.16 -23.11
C GLU A 267 -4.11 -10.60 -23.79
N ASN A 268 -3.38 -9.69 -24.44
CA ASN A 268 -2.11 -10.01 -25.08
C ASN A 268 -1.03 -10.40 -24.05
N ILE A 269 -0.96 -9.69 -22.92
CA ILE A 269 -0.07 -10.05 -21.81
C ILE A 269 -0.40 -11.46 -21.30
N MET A 270 -1.69 -11.73 -21.05
CA MET A 270 -2.11 -13.03 -20.53
C MET A 270 -1.84 -14.16 -21.52
N LYS A 271 -2.11 -13.96 -22.83
CA LYS A 271 -1.77 -14.95 -23.86
C LYS A 271 -0.27 -15.24 -23.92
N TRP A 272 0.57 -14.21 -23.82
CA TRP A 272 2.02 -14.42 -23.76
C TRP A 272 2.41 -15.24 -22.53
N LEU A 273 1.80 -14.98 -21.37
CA LEU A 273 2.05 -15.75 -20.14
C LEU A 273 1.57 -17.21 -20.24
N ASP A 274 0.46 -17.48 -20.94
CA ASP A 274 -0.09 -18.83 -21.17
C ASP A 274 0.90 -19.74 -21.94
N GLU A 275 1.73 -19.16 -22.80
CA GLU A 275 2.74 -19.87 -23.59
C GLU A 275 4.00 -20.22 -22.79
N GLN A 276 4.13 -19.72 -21.56
CA GLN A 276 5.34 -19.91 -20.75
C GLN A 276 5.20 -21.09 -19.78
N PRO A 277 6.27 -21.86 -19.52
CA PRO A 277 6.26 -22.89 -18.50
C PRO A 277 5.92 -22.34 -17.10
N ASN A 278 5.37 -23.21 -16.24
CA ASN A 278 5.07 -22.87 -14.85
C ASN A 278 6.30 -22.34 -14.10
N ARG A 279 6.10 -21.29 -13.31
CA ARG A 279 7.12 -20.63 -12.47
C ARG A 279 8.42 -20.30 -13.22
N SER A 280 8.35 -19.97 -14.51
CA SER A 280 9.52 -19.69 -15.37
C SER A 280 9.73 -18.21 -15.70
N VAL A 281 8.74 -17.36 -15.45
CA VAL A 281 8.76 -15.93 -15.76
C VAL A 281 9.14 -15.12 -14.52
N VAL A 282 10.07 -14.19 -14.70
CA VAL A 282 10.37 -13.12 -13.74
C VAL A 282 9.51 -11.92 -14.06
N PHE A 283 8.64 -11.53 -13.14
CA PHE A 283 7.84 -10.33 -13.27
C PHE A 283 8.55 -9.15 -12.58
N LEU A 284 8.66 -8.02 -13.25
CA LEU A 284 9.25 -6.79 -12.71
C LEU A 284 8.23 -5.66 -12.74
N CYS A 285 7.92 -5.08 -11.59
CA CYS A 285 7.04 -3.92 -11.47
C CYS A 285 7.36 -3.09 -10.22
N PHE A 286 7.44 -1.77 -10.40
CA PHE A 286 7.95 -0.84 -9.40
C PHE A 286 6.87 0.15 -8.91
N GLY A 287 5.61 -0.29 -8.92
CA GLY A 287 4.49 0.50 -8.43
C GLY A 287 3.99 1.55 -9.43
N SER A 288 3.07 2.41 -8.98
CA SER A 288 2.36 3.37 -9.85
C SER A 288 3.15 4.65 -10.15
N LYS A 289 4.21 4.90 -9.37
CA LYS A 289 5.10 6.07 -9.46
C LYS A 289 6.59 5.70 -9.61
N GLY A 290 6.97 4.43 -9.49
CA GLY A 290 8.35 4.02 -9.65
C GLY A 290 8.79 4.11 -11.10
N THR A 291 9.76 4.99 -11.35
CA THR A 291 10.45 5.14 -12.63
C THR A 291 11.95 5.13 -12.37
N PHE A 292 12.73 4.69 -13.35
CA PHE A 292 14.19 4.69 -13.27
C PHE A 292 14.78 5.69 -14.26
N GLU A 293 15.94 6.25 -13.92
CA GLU A 293 16.75 6.99 -14.88
C GLU A 293 17.28 6.06 -15.97
N VAL A 294 17.60 6.63 -17.14
CA VAL A 294 17.97 5.90 -18.35
C VAL A 294 19.12 4.92 -18.11
N ASP A 295 20.12 5.31 -17.32
CA ASP A 295 21.27 4.46 -17.03
C ASP A 295 20.90 3.24 -16.18
N GLN A 296 19.97 3.39 -15.23
CA GLN A 296 19.48 2.26 -14.43
C GLN A 296 18.60 1.33 -15.27
N VAL A 297 17.78 1.87 -16.18
CA VAL A 297 17.02 1.08 -17.15
C VAL A 297 17.95 0.26 -18.04
N ARG A 298 19.07 0.84 -18.48
CA ARG A 298 20.10 0.14 -19.25
C ARG A 298 20.71 -1.03 -18.47
N GLU A 299 21.05 -0.84 -17.20
CA GLU A 299 21.59 -1.91 -16.36
C GLU A 299 20.57 -3.04 -16.13
N ILE A 300 19.29 -2.71 -15.91
CA ILE A 300 18.22 -3.71 -15.78
C ILE A 300 18.09 -4.53 -17.06
N ALA A 301 17.99 -3.86 -18.22
CA ALA A 301 17.88 -4.50 -19.52
C ALA A 301 19.07 -5.46 -19.79
N ASN A 302 20.30 -4.98 -19.56
CA ASN A 302 21.50 -5.78 -19.73
C ASN A 302 21.52 -7.00 -18.78
N GLY A 303 21.11 -6.82 -17.53
CA GLY A 303 21.03 -7.91 -16.55
C GLY A 303 19.99 -8.95 -16.92
N LEU A 304 18.79 -8.53 -17.35
CA LEU A 304 17.72 -9.41 -17.83
C LEU A 304 18.17 -10.19 -19.07
N GLU A 305 18.80 -9.51 -20.04
CA GLU A 305 19.28 -10.13 -21.28
C GLU A 305 20.31 -11.24 -20.99
N ARG A 306 21.27 -10.97 -20.09
CA ARG A 306 22.32 -11.92 -19.69
C ARG A 306 21.83 -13.05 -18.78
N SER A 307 20.78 -12.80 -17.98
CA SER A 307 20.16 -13.83 -17.14
C SER A 307 19.61 -15.01 -17.94
N ARG A 308 19.22 -14.79 -19.20
CA ARG A 308 18.55 -15.76 -20.09
C ARG A 308 17.22 -16.30 -19.54
N HIS A 309 16.68 -15.72 -18.47
CA HIS A 309 15.36 -16.07 -17.96
C HIS A 309 14.26 -15.34 -18.75
N ARG A 310 13.05 -15.92 -18.71
CA ARG A 310 11.88 -15.24 -19.25
C ARG A 310 11.48 -14.11 -18.33
N PHE A 311 11.00 -13.00 -18.90
CA PHE A 311 10.59 -11.86 -18.09
C PHE A 311 9.39 -11.13 -18.65
N LEU A 312 8.58 -10.58 -17.74
CA LEU A 312 7.59 -9.56 -18.03
C LEU A 312 7.98 -8.32 -17.23
N TRP A 313 8.27 -7.22 -17.91
CA TRP A 313 8.73 -5.99 -17.27
C TRP A 313 7.77 -4.85 -17.52
N SER A 314 7.14 -4.35 -16.45
CA SER A 314 6.41 -3.09 -16.48
C SER A 314 7.39 -1.92 -16.30
N VAL A 315 7.55 -1.10 -17.33
CA VAL A 315 8.42 0.09 -17.34
C VAL A 315 7.61 1.31 -17.77
N GLN A 316 7.72 2.40 -17.00
CA GLN A 316 7.06 3.68 -17.31
C GLN A 316 8.10 4.79 -17.35
N GLY A 317 7.95 5.70 -18.30
CA GLY A 317 8.70 6.94 -18.35
C GLY A 317 8.15 7.97 -17.35
N LYS A 318 8.88 9.07 -17.18
CA LYS A 318 8.38 10.26 -16.46
C LYS A 318 7.10 10.79 -17.11
N ASP A 319 7.05 10.74 -18.44
CA ASP A 319 5.83 10.89 -19.21
C ASP A 319 5.24 9.50 -19.50
N LYS A 320 3.99 9.28 -19.06
CA LYS A 320 3.27 8.01 -19.25
C LYS A 320 2.85 7.77 -20.69
N SER A 321 2.97 8.77 -21.57
CA SER A 321 2.69 8.65 -22.99
C SER A 321 3.91 8.20 -23.80
N THR A 322 5.11 8.17 -23.21
CA THR A 322 6.32 7.70 -23.90
C THR A 322 6.21 6.21 -24.26
N PRO A 323 6.43 5.84 -25.54
CA PRO A 323 6.45 4.45 -25.97
C PRO A 323 7.49 3.62 -25.20
N VAL A 324 7.18 2.36 -24.89
CA VAL A 324 8.06 1.50 -24.07
C VAL A 324 9.38 1.21 -24.77
N GLU A 325 9.39 1.18 -26.09
CA GLU A 325 10.55 0.97 -26.95
C GLU A 325 11.57 2.11 -26.81
N GLU A 326 11.10 3.33 -26.52
CA GLU A 326 11.96 4.50 -26.28
C GLU A 326 12.53 4.52 -24.86
N LEU A 327 11.96 3.75 -23.94
CA LEU A 327 12.40 3.68 -22.55
C LEU A 327 13.56 2.71 -22.36
N VAL A 328 13.65 1.66 -23.19
CA VAL A 328 14.65 0.59 -23.08
C VAL A 328 15.80 0.78 -24.08
N PRO A 329 16.96 0.14 -23.88
CA PRO A 329 18.08 0.25 -24.82
C PRO A 329 17.70 -0.19 -26.24
N GLU A 330 18.27 0.47 -27.25
CA GLU A 330 18.02 0.19 -28.66
C GLU A 330 18.21 -1.31 -28.98
N GLY A 331 17.24 -1.89 -29.68
CA GLY A 331 17.24 -3.29 -30.07
C GLY A 331 16.90 -4.28 -28.94
N PHE A 332 16.67 -3.83 -27.70
CA PHE A 332 16.45 -4.72 -26.55
C PHE A 332 15.19 -5.58 -26.73
N VAL A 333 14.09 -4.97 -27.18
CA VAL A 333 12.81 -5.68 -27.38
C VAL A 333 12.98 -6.76 -28.46
N GLU A 334 13.65 -6.44 -29.56
CA GLU A 334 13.92 -7.36 -30.66
C GLU A 334 14.83 -8.53 -30.23
N ARG A 335 15.90 -8.23 -29.48
CA ARG A 335 16.83 -9.26 -28.97
C ARG A 335 16.21 -10.18 -27.92
N THR A 336 15.11 -9.76 -27.30
CA THR A 336 14.45 -10.49 -26.20
C THR A 336 13.08 -11.04 -26.55
N VAL A 337 12.54 -10.78 -27.74
CA VAL A 337 11.15 -11.11 -28.14
C VAL A 337 10.71 -12.56 -27.86
N GLU A 338 11.62 -13.54 -27.95
CA GLU A 338 11.32 -14.96 -27.68
C GLU A 338 11.18 -15.31 -26.19
N ARG A 339 11.62 -14.43 -25.29
CA ARG A 339 11.71 -14.69 -23.84
C ARG A 339 11.19 -13.53 -22.97
N GLY A 340 11.04 -12.35 -23.53
CA GLY A 340 10.76 -11.12 -22.79
C GLY A 340 9.57 -10.38 -23.36
N MET A 341 8.77 -9.80 -22.47
CA MET A 341 7.75 -8.82 -22.82
C MET A 341 7.97 -7.56 -21.98
N VAL A 342 7.96 -6.39 -22.63
CA VAL A 342 8.07 -5.09 -21.99
C VAL A 342 6.74 -4.36 -22.17
N CYS A 343 6.20 -3.78 -21.10
CA CYS A 343 4.88 -3.16 -21.10
C CYS A 343 4.90 -1.85 -20.28
N GLY A 344 4.06 -0.89 -20.67
CA GLY A 344 3.90 0.34 -19.88
C GLY A 344 3.18 0.04 -18.56
N TRP A 345 2.02 -0.58 -18.69
CA TRP A 345 1.16 -1.01 -17.59
C TRP A 345 0.83 -2.49 -17.73
N VAL A 346 0.64 -3.16 -16.60
CA VAL A 346 0.29 -4.58 -16.52
C VAL A 346 -0.87 -4.82 -15.54
N PRO A 347 -1.75 -5.81 -15.80
CA PRO A 347 -2.79 -6.22 -14.85
C PRO A 347 -2.15 -7.03 -13.72
N GLN A 348 -1.45 -6.33 -12.81
CA GLN A 348 -0.54 -6.91 -11.82
C GLN A 348 -1.17 -8.09 -11.04
N VAL A 349 -2.40 -7.95 -10.57
CA VAL A 349 -3.12 -9.01 -9.86
C VAL A 349 -3.30 -10.26 -10.74
N ALA A 350 -3.68 -10.09 -12.00
CA ALA A 350 -3.84 -11.20 -12.95
C ALA A 350 -2.49 -11.84 -13.31
N VAL A 351 -1.45 -11.02 -13.49
CA VAL A 351 -0.07 -11.48 -13.74
C VAL A 351 0.46 -12.30 -12.57
N LEU A 352 0.36 -11.78 -11.34
CA LEU A 352 0.79 -12.50 -10.12
C LEU A 352 -0.03 -13.77 -9.90
N GLY A 353 -1.31 -13.78 -10.28
CA GLY A 353 -2.16 -14.97 -10.26
C GLY A 353 -1.85 -16.02 -11.32
N HIS A 354 -0.99 -15.70 -12.30
CA HIS A 354 -0.68 -16.60 -13.40
C HIS A 354 0.37 -17.65 -13.01
N GLY A 355 0.14 -18.92 -13.37
CA GLY A 355 0.99 -20.05 -12.97
C GLY A 355 2.42 -20.00 -13.53
N SER A 356 2.66 -19.25 -14.60
CA SER A 356 3.99 -19.07 -15.19
C SER A 356 4.90 -18.10 -14.43
N VAL A 357 4.35 -17.22 -13.57
CA VAL A 357 5.15 -16.28 -12.79
C VAL A 357 5.84 -17.00 -11.63
N GLY A 358 7.16 -16.97 -11.63
CA GLY A 358 8.00 -17.65 -10.64
C GLY A 358 8.71 -16.72 -9.67
N CYS A 359 8.83 -15.43 -9.98
CA CYS A 359 9.52 -14.44 -9.16
C CYS A 359 8.92 -13.06 -9.42
N PHE A 360 8.79 -12.25 -8.38
CA PHE A 360 8.41 -10.85 -8.49
C PHE A 360 9.54 -9.94 -8.02
N VAL A 361 10.19 -9.23 -8.94
CA VAL A 361 11.10 -8.12 -8.61
C VAL A 361 10.24 -6.90 -8.32
N SER A 362 10.24 -6.48 -7.06
CA SER A 362 9.27 -5.51 -6.57
C SER A 362 9.92 -4.39 -5.78
N HIS A 363 9.38 -3.18 -5.98
CA HIS A 363 9.61 -2.04 -5.10
C HIS A 363 9.12 -2.22 -3.66
N CYS A 364 8.50 -3.35 -3.28
CA CYS A 364 8.08 -3.62 -1.91
C CYS A 364 7.04 -2.64 -1.34
N GLY A 365 6.21 -2.04 -2.20
CA GLY A 365 4.98 -1.37 -1.74
C GLY A 365 4.01 -2.36 -1.11
N TRP A 366 3.35 -1.96 -0.02
CA TRP A 366 2.59 -2.89 0.83
C TRP A 366 1.49 -3.67 0.09
N ASN A 367 0.69 -2.99 -0.75
CA ASN A 367 -0.34 -3.66 -1.56
C ASN A 367 0.27 -4.74 -2.47
N SER A 368 1.41 -4.46 -3.12
CA SER A 368 2.10 -5.41 -4.00
C SER A 368 2.66 -6.61 -3.22
N ILE A 369 3.06 -6.42 -1.97
CA ILE A 369 3.46 -7.52 -1.07
C ILE A 369 2.27 -8.44 -0.80
N LEU A 370 1.13 -7.86 -0.40
CA LEU A 370 -0.07 -8.63 -0.10
C LEU A 370 -0.60 -9.37 -1.34
N GLU A 371 -0.61 -8.74 -2.51
CA GLU A 371 -0.95 -9.39 -3.78
C GLU A 371 -0.02 -10.57 -4.08
N SER A 372 1.29 -10.38 -3.93
CA SER A 372 2.28 -11.43 -4.19
C SER A 372 2.06 -12.64 -3.27
N PHE A 373 1.86 -12.41 -1.98
CA PHE A 373 1.61 -13.49 -1.02
C PHE A 373 0.25 -14.15 -1.21
N TRP A 374 -0.78 -13.40 -1.60
CA TRP A 374 -2.09 -13.97 -1.95
C TRP A 374 -2.01 -15.02 -3.08
N PHE A 375 -1.09 -14.81 -4.04
CA PHE A 375 -0.86 -15.74 -5.14
C PHE A 375 0.29 -16.73 -4.91
N GLY A 376 1.09 -16.54 -3.87
CA GLY A 376 2.26 -17.37 -3.56
C GLY A 376 3.44 -17.12 -4.50
N VAL A 377 3.59 -15.88 -4.97
CA VAL A 377 4.75 -15.46 -5.75
C VAL A 377 5.78 -14.89 -4.77
N PRO A 378 7.01 -15.44 -4.70
CA PRO A 378 8.05 -14.93 -3.83
C PRO A 378 8.69 -13.66 -4.43
N ILE A 379 9.21 -12.79 -3.56
CA ILE A 379 9.70 -11.46 -3.93
C ILE A 379 11.23 -11.40 -3.93
N LEU A 380 11.79 -10.79 -4.97
CA LEU A 380 13.17 -10.26 -5.00
C LEU A 380 13.08 -8.75 -4.74
N THR A 381 13.52 -8.32 -3.56
CA THR A 381 13.24 -6.96 -3.06
C THR A 381 14.15 -5.93 -3.73
N TRP A 382 13.55 -4.89 -4.29
CA TRP A 382 14.24 -3.73 -4.84
C TRP A 382 13.48 -2.44 -4.48
N PRO A 383 13.47 -2.05 -3.19
CA PRO A 383 12.75 -0.87 -2.71
C PRO A 383 13.26 0.44 -3.32
N MET A 384 12.41 1.46 -3.35
CA MET A 384 12.71 2.76 -3.97
C MET A 384 12.43 3.96 -3.05
N TYR A 385 11.25 4.05 -2.42
CA TYR A 385 10.82 5.23 -1.66
C TYR A 385 9.85 4.88 -0.51
N ALA A 386 9.34 5.90 0.20
CA ALA A 386 8.41 5.75 1.32
C ALA A 386 8.92 4.72 2.37
N GLU A 387 8.08 3.79 2.81
CA GLU A 387 8.42 2.72 3.75
C GLU A 387 9.02 1.48 3.08
N GLN A 388 9.22 1.47 1.77
CA GLN A 388 9.52 0.24 1.03
C GLN A 388 10.78 -0.48 1.50
N HIS A 389 11.77 0.27 1.98
CA HIS A 389 13.00 -0.29 2.53
C HIS A 389 12.76 -0.96 3.89
N LEU A 390 11.86 -0.41 4.71
CA LEU A 390 11.42 -1.04 5.95
C LEU A 390 10.66 -2.33 5.65
N ASN A 391 9.79 -2.30 4.62
CA ASN A 391 9.10 -3.49 4.15
C ASN A 391 10.09 -4.55 3.65
N ALA A 392 11.09 -4.17 2.86
CA ALA A 392 12.13 -5.08 2.40
C ALA A 392 12.91 -5.71 3.58
N PHE A 393 13.27 -4.89 4.58
CA PHE A 393 13.90 -5.37 5.82
C PHE A 393 13.00 -6.38 6.55
N LEU A 394 11.71 -6.06 6.75
CA LEU A 394 10.74 -6.97 7.36
C LEU A 394 10.67 -8.30 6.60
N LEU A 395 10.52 -8.25 5.28
CA LEU A 395 10.38 -9.47 4.47
C LEU A 395 11.64 -10.35 4.49
N VAL A 396 12.83 -9.74 4.43
CA VAL A 396 14.11 -10.46 4.35
C VAL A 396 14.60 -10.91 5.74
N LYS A 397 14.60 -10.02 6.73
CA LYS A 397 15.26 -10.22 8.03
C LYS A 397 14.32 -10.78 9.10
N GLU A 398 13.08 -10.32 9.17
CA GLU A 398 12.13 -10.76 10.19
C GLU A 398 11.38 -12.04 9.77
N LEU A 399 10.87 -12.05 8.53
CA LEU A 399 9.95 -13.09 8.06
C LEU A 399 10.64 -14.17 7.22
N GLY A 400 11.74 -13.83 6.54
CA GLY A 400 12.42 -14.73 5.61
C GLY A 400 11.52 -15.17 4.45
N LEU A 401 10.67 -14.26 3.95
CA LEU A 401 9.71 -14.46 2.86
C LEU A 401 10.18 -13.87 1.52
N SER A 402 11.35 -13.26 1.49
CA SER A 402 11.92 -12.66 0.29
C SER A 402 13.44 -12.78 0.27
N VAL A 403 14.02 -12.42 -0.87
CA VAL A 403 15.46 -12.32 -1.06
C VAL A 403 15.79 -10.89 -1.46
N GLU A 404 16.88 -10.37 -0.91
CA GLU A 404 17.38 -9.04 -1.26
C GLU A 404 18.14 -9.07 -2.60
N LEU A 405 17.78 -8.17 -3.51
CA LEU A 405 18.66 -7.77 -4.60
C LEU A 405 19.67 -6.77 -4.04
N LYS A 406 20.97 -6.96 -4.25
CA LYS A 406 21.95 -6.05 -3.64
C LYS A 406 22.21 -4.83 -4.51
N GLY A 407 22.98 -3.89 -3.99
CA GLY A 407 23.59 -2.82 -4.76
C GLY A 407 22.68 -1.64 -5.08
N TYR A 408 21.46 -1.59 -4.52
CA TYR A 408 20.75 -0.30 -4.44
C TYR A 408 21.35 0.48 -3.27
N ASP A 409 22.07 1.56 -3.54
CA ASP A 409 22.50 2.50 -2.50
C ASP A 409 21.41 3.56 -2.31
N ARG A 410 20.96 3.75 -1.07
CA ARG A 410 19.99 4.82 -0.75
C ARG A 410 20.65 6.18 -0.51
N VAL A 411 21.97 6.21 -0.37
CA VAL A 411 22.75 7.39 0.02
C VAL A 411 23.40 8.04 -1.19
N SER A 412 23.90 7.25 -2.13
CA SER A 412 24.51 7.71 -3.38
C SER A 412 23.53 7.61 -4.55
N GLU A 413 23.04 8.74 -5.05
CA GLU A 413 22.21 8.80 -6.27
C GLU A 413 22.96 8.30 -7.52
N ASP A 414 24.30 8.22 -7.46
CA ASP A 414 25.15 7.74 -8.55
C ASP A 414 25.33 6.20 -8.57
N ASP A 415 24.88 5.48 -7.53
CA ASP A 415 25.11 4.03 -7.46
C ASP A 415 23.97 3.24 -8.10
N LEU A 416 24.17 2.94 -9.39
CA LEU A 416 23.28 2.07 -10.15
C LEU A 416 23.41 0.63 -9.67
N VAL A 417 22.28 -0.07 -9.52
CA VAL A 417 22.27 -1.52 -9.44
C VAL A 417 22.78 -2.06 -10.76
N LYS A 418 24.02 -2.55 -10.75
CA LYS A 418 24.70 -3.01 -11.96
C LYS A 418 24.00 -4.21 -12.57
N ALA A 419 24.11 -4.33 -13.89
CA ALA A 419 23.59 -5.44 -14.66
C ALA A 419 24.04 -6.79 -14.10
N ASP A 420 25.28 -6.87 -13.55
CA ASP A 420 25.81 -8.12 -12.98
C ASP A 420 25.03 -8.53 -11.74
N GLU A 421 24.56 -7.57 -10.95
CA GLU A 421 23.74 -7.85 -9.77
C GLU A 421 22.31 -8.23 -10.16
N VAL A 422 21.72 -7.55 -11.15
CA VAL A 422 20.41 -7.94 -11.71
C VAL A 422 20.46 -9.37 -12.25
N GLU A 423 21.49 -9.69 -13.05
CA GLU A 423 21.69 -11.04 -13.58
C GLU A 423 21.84 -12.06 -12.45
N ARG A 424 22.73 -11.80 -11.49
CA ARG A 424 22.97 -12.70 -10.34
C ARG A 424 21.70 -12.93 -9.54
N GLY A 425 20.99 -11.85 -9.17
CA GLY A 425 19.76 -11.92 -8.38
C GLY A 425 18.70 -12.76 -9.08
N VAL A 426 18.47 -12.51 -10.37
CA VAL A 426 17.51 -13.29 -11.18
C VAL A 426 17.92 -14.75 -11.29
N ARG A 427 19.16 -15.05 -11.67
CA ARG A 427 19.64 -16.43 -11.87
C ARG A 427 19.62 -17.22 -10.58
N ARG A 428 20.07 -16.62 -9.48
CA ARG A 428 20.07 -17.26 -8.15
C ARG A 428 18.66 -17.62 -7.71
N PHE A 429 17.73 -16.70 -7.88
CA PHE A 429 16.36 -16.87 -7.45
C PHE A 429 15.59 -17.91 -8.30
N MET A 430 15.82 -17.88 -9.61
CA MET A 430 15.19 -18.82 -10.54
C MET A 430 15.92 -20.17 -10.62
N GLY A 431 17.18 -20.24 -10.20
CA GLY A 431 18.04 -21.43 -10.23
C GLY A 431 17.90 -22.38 -9.03
N GLY A 432 16.92 -22.15 -8.14
CA GLY A 432 16.59 -23.08 -7.03
C GLY A 432 17.25 -22.76 -5.69
N GLU A 433 18.17 -21.79 -5.61
CA GLU A 433 18.81 -21.40 -4.34
C GLU A 433 17.83 -20.75 -3.34
N CYS A 434 16.61 -20.44 -3.77
CA CYS A 434 15.57 -19.78 -2.98
C CYS A 434 14.37 -20.69 -2.69
N GLU A 435 14.56 -22.02 -2.75
CA GLU A 435 13.47 -23.01 -2.55
C GLU A 435 12.84 -22.91 -1.16
N GLU A 436 13.62 -22.64 -0.12
CA GLU A 436 13.08 -22.45 1.23
C GLU A 436 12.16 -21.22 1.32
N VAL A 437 12.53 -20.13 0.63
CA VAL A 437 11.69 -18.93 0.53
C VAL A 437 10.40 -19.26 -0.23
N ARG A 438 10.49 -20.03 -1.33
CA ARG A 438 9.32 -20.48 -2.10
C ARG A 438 8.34 -21.26 -1.22
N LYS A 439 8.86 -22.22 -0.44
CA LYS A 439 8.04 -23.03 0.48
C LYS A 439 7.32 -22.15 1.51
N LYS A 440 8.04 -21.23 2.16
CA LYS A 440 7.44 -20.31 3.13
C LYS A 440 6.39 -19.39 2.51
N VAL A 441 6.61 -18.93 1.27
CA VAL A 441 5.64 -18.12 0.54
C VAL A 441 4.41 -18.93 0.13
N ASP A 442 4.56 -20.19 -0.27
CA ASP A 442 3.44 -21.11 -0.52
C ASP A 442 2.63 -21.36 0.77
N GLU A 443 3.28 -21.50 1.93
CA GLU A 443 2.60 -21.56 3.23
C GLU A 443 1.88 -20.25 3.57
N MET A 444 2.51 -19.10 3.27
CA MET A 444 1.94 -17.77 3.51
C MET A 444 0.72 -17.49 2.62
N LYS A 445 0.72 -17.99 1.38
CA LYS A 445 -0.45 -17.99 0.50
C LYS A 445 -1.65 -18.67 1.16
N GLU A 446 -1.45 -19.86 1.71
CA GLU A 446 -2.55 -20.57 2.37
C GLU A 446 -3.00 -19.88 3.66
N LYS A 447 -2.07 -19.29 4.42
CA LYS A 447 -2.39 -18.45 5.59
C LYS A 447 -3.24 -17.23 5.21
N SER A 448 -2.83 -16.48 4.19
CA SER A 448 -3.56 -15.28 3.71
C SER A 448 -5.01 -15.59 3.33
N ARG A 449 -5.24 -16.72 2.65
CA ARG A 449 -6.58 -17.18 2.26
C ARG A 449 -7.40 -17.69 3.44
N ARG A 450 -6.77 -18.34 4.42
CA ARG A 450 -7.45 -18.79 5.63
C ARG A 450 -7.91 -17.63 6.51
N ALA A 451 -7.16 -16.54 6.56
CA ALA A 451 -7.51 -15.35 7.34
C ALA A 451 -8.89 -14.77 6.95
N LEU A 452 -9.25 -14.84 5.66
CA LEU A 452 -10.53 -14.36 5.12
C LEU A 452 -11.66 -15.42 5.11
N LYS A 453 -11.40 -16.67 5.51
CA LYS A 453 -12.44 -17.72 5.58
C LYS A 453 -13.23 -17.63 6.88
N LYS A 454 -14.38 -18.30 6.94
CA LYS A 454 -15.18 -18.43 8.18
C LYS A 454 -14.29 -18.99 9.31
N GLY A 455 -14.18 -18.24 10.40
CA GLY A 455 -13.32 -18.58 11.54
C GLY A 455 -11.86 -18.10 11.41
N GLY A 456 -11.50 -17.45 10.32
CA GLY A 456 -10.20 -16.80 10.12
C GLY A 456 -10.03 -15.53 10.97
N SER A 457 -8.77 -15.16 11.19
CA SER A 457 -8.38 -14.03 12.05
C SER A 457 -8.95 -12.70 11.57
N SER A 458 -8.89 -12.42 10.27
CA SER A 458 -9.38 -11.16 9.69
C SER A 458 -10.90 -11.06 9.76
N VAL A 459 -11.63 -12.15 9.48
CA VAL A 459 -13.09 -12.19 9.64
C VAL A 459 -13.50 -11.96 11.10
N ALA A 460 -12.76 -12.52 12.05
CA ALA A 460 -13.01 -12.28 13.47
C ALA A 460 -12.72 -10.81 13.84
N SER A 461 -11.64 -10.25 13.31
CA SER A 461 -11.26 -8.84 13.53
C SER A 461 -12.29 -7.86 12.95
N ILE A 462 -12.78 -8.12 11.73
CA ILE A 462 -13.86 -7.33 11.09
C ILE A 462 -15.14 -7.39 11.92
N LYS A 463 -15.52 -8.56 12.44
CA LYS A 463 -16.71 -8.68 13.30
C LYS A 463 -16.60 -7.85 14.57
N ARG A 464 -15.44 -7.89 15.25
CA ARG A 464 -15.19 -7.04 16.41
C ARG A 464 -15.27 -5.56 16.05
N LEU A 465 -14.63 -5.15 14.95
CA LEU A 465 -14.70 -3.78 14.45
C LEU A 465 -16.15 -3.34 14.20
N ILE A 466 -16.97 -4.18 13.56
CA ILE A 466 -18.40 -3.90 13.32
C ILE A 466 -19.15 -3.74 14.65
N GLU A 467 -18.90 -4.60 15.63
CA GLU A 467 -19.50 -4.50 16.96
C GLU A 467 -19.14 -3.17 17.64
N ASP A 468 -17.88 -2.75 17.57
CA ASP A 468 -17.39 -1.50 18.17
C ASP A 468 -17.93 -0.26 17.44
N LEU A 469 -17.96 -0.26 16.09
CA LEU A 469 -18.55 0.81 15.28
C LEU A 469 -20.03 1.01 15.59
N VAL A 470 -20.79 -0.08 15.72
CA VAL A 470 -22.24 -0.04 16.02
C VAL A 470 -22.52 0.45 17.44
N GLN A 471 -21.59 0.20 18.37
CA GLN A 471 -21.69 0.62 19.77
C GLN A 471 -21.07 2.00 20.03
N GLY A 472 -20.40 2.60 19.04
CA GLY A 472 -19.69 3.87 19.17
C GLY A 472 -18.52 3.80 20.16
N ARG A 473 -17.85 2.63 20.25
CA ARG A 473 -16.74 2.42 21.18
C ARG A 473 -15.42 2.91 20.63
#